data_AF-A0A699XS58-F1
#
_entry.id   AF-A0A699XS58-F1
#
_cell.length_a   1.000
_cell.length_b   1.000
_cell.length_c   1.000
_cell.angle_alpha   90.00
_cell.angle_beta   90.00
_cell.angle_gamma   90.00
#
_symmetry.space_group_name_H-M   'P 1'
#
loop_
_entity.id
_entity.type
_entity.pdbx_description
1 polymer ?
#
loop_
_entity_poly.entity_id
_entity_poly.type
_entity_poly.pdbx_seq_one_letter_code
_entity_poly.pdbx_strand_id
1 'polypeptide(L)'
;TKDDRRDAFVRYINRWHLEKQDPNAAISPPKKPIVFWIDNAVPFEYRDAIKEGVLMWNKAFLKAGFKDAIEVRQMPDNATWD
;
A
#
# COMPACT_ATOMS: atom_id res chain seq x y z
N THR A 1 -26.83 37.73 -8.22
CA THR A 1 -25.82 37.27 -7.25
C THR A 1 -25.47 35.85 -7.65
N LYS A 2 -24.27 35.61 -8.19
CA LYS A 2 -23.84 34.25 -8.58
C LYS A 2 -23.60 33.47 -7.29
N ASP A 3 -24.42 32.44 -7.10
CA ASP A 3 -24.37 31.52 -5.97
C ASP A 3 -23.14 30.61 -6.11
N ASP A 4 -22.09 30.98 -5.40
CA ASP A 4 -20.76 30.36 -5.37
C ASP A 4 -20.79 29.12 -4.44
N ARG A 5 -21.72 28.20 -4.70
CA ARG A 5 -21.77 26.88 -4.05
C ARG A 5 -20.54 26.11 -4.48
N ARG A 6 -19.48 26.21 -3.68
CA ARG A 6 -18.29 25.36 -3.72
C ARG A 6 -18.74 23.92 -3.96
N ASP A 7 -18.46 23.39 -5.15
CA ASP A 7 -18.71 21.98 -5.46
C ASP A 7 -18.10 21.13 -4.33
N ALA A 8 -18.91 20.27 -3.71
CA ALA A 8 -18.45 19.42 -2.63
C ALA A 8 -17.38 18.47 -3.18
N PHE A 9 -16.11 18.73 -2.86
CA PHE A 9 -14.99 17.92 -3.34
C PHE A 9 -15.05 16.52 -2.72
N VAL A 10 -15.45 15.53 -3.52
CA VAL A 10 -15.49 14.13 -3.09
C VAL A 10 -14.08 13.54 -3.13
N ARG A 11 -13.62 12.98 -2.00
CA ARG A 11 -12.33 12.29 -1.89
C ARG A 11 -12.55 10.80 -1.68
N TYR A 12 -11.93 9.98 -2.53
CA TYR A 12 -11.88 8.53 -2.35
C TYR A 12 -10.65 8.14 -1.55
N ILE A 13 -10.82 7.14 -0.68
CA ILE A 13 -9.71 6.53 0.07
C ILE A 13 -9.74 5.02 -0.15
N ASN A 14 -8.55 4.43 -0.28
CA ASN A 14 -8.41 2.98 -0.28
C ASN A 14 -8.52 2.47 1.17
N ARG A 15 -9.39 1.49 1.40
CA ARG A 15 -9.57 0.86 2.72
C ARG A 15 -9.19 -0.61 2.64
N TRP A 16 -8.17 -0.99 3.40
CA TRP A 16 -7.69 -2.36 3.50
C TRP A 16 -8.23 -3.05 4.75
N HIS A 17 -8.73 -4.28 4.60
CA HIS A 17 -9.15 -5.10 5.74
C HIS A 17 -7.98 -5.97 6.20
N LEU A 18 -7.17 -5.44 7.13
CA LEU A 18 -6.06 -6.19 7.71
C LEU A 18 -6.49 -6.93 8.97
N GLU A 19 -6.20 -8.22 9.00
CA GLU A 19 -6.37 -9.10 10.14
C GLU A 19 -5.01 -9.65 10.57
N LYS A 20 -4.73 -9.65 11.87
CA LYS A 20 -3.52 -10.27 12.39
C LYS A 20 -3.56 -11.78 12.16
N GLN A 21 -2.43 -12.36 11.79
CA GLN A 21 -2.27 -13.81 11.72
C GLN A 21 -2.41 -14.45 13.10
N ASP A 22 -1.76 -13.88 14.13
CA ASP A 22 -2.00 -14.19 15.54
C ASP A 22 -2.83 -13.06 16.18
N PRO A 23 -4.13 -13.28 16.46
CA PRO A 23 -5.01 -12.27 17.06
C PRO A 23 -4.60 -11.86 18.48
N ASN A 24 -3.88 -12.72 19.21
CA ASN A 24 -3.52 -12.48 20.61
C ASN A 24 -2.17 -11.77 20.74
N ALA A 25 -1.34 -11.80 19.70
CA ALA A 25 -0.06 -11.11 19.70
C ALA A 25 -0.23 -9.58 19.60
N ALA A 26 0.55 -8.84 20.40
CA ALA A 26 0.61 -7.38 20.32
C ALA A 26 1.04 -6.92 18.92
N ILE A 27 2.02 -7.61 18.32
CA ILE A 27 2.49 -7.43 16.95
C ILE A 27 2.41 -8.77 16.22
N SER A 28 1.77 -8.78 15.06
CA SER A 28 1.69 -9.95 14.20
C SER A 28 1.78 -9.52 12.73
N PRO A 29 2.35 -10.34 11.84
CA PRO A 29 2.10 -10.15 10.41
C PRO A 29 0.60 -10.24 10.10
N PRO A 30 0.12 -9.61 9.02
CA PRO A 30 -1.26 -9.77 8.58
C PRO A 30 -1.46 -11.16 7.96
N LYS A 31 -2.69 -11.68 8.00
CA LYS A 31 -3.08 -12.89 7.25
C LYS A 31 -2.88 -12.70 5.74
N LYS A 32 -3.15 -11.48 5.25
CA LYS A 32 -2.99 -11.07 3.85
C LYS A 32 -2.30 -9.72 3.82
N PRO A 33 -1.04 -9.64 3.36
CA PRO A 33 -0.34 -8.37 3.22
C PRO A 33 -0.94 -7.55 2.07
N ILE A 34 -0.73 -6.24 2.11
CA ILE A 34 -1.02 -5.33 1.00
C ILE A 34 0.14 -5.44 0.03
N VAL A 35 -0.10 -6.01 -1.14
CA VAL A 35 0.94 -6.19 -2.15
C VAL A 35 0.83 -5.08 -3.19
N PHE A 36 1.87 -4.26 -3.29
CA PHE A 36 2.07 -3.35 -4.41
C PHE A 36 3.02 -3.97 -5.43
N TRP A 37 2.70 -3.81 -6.70
CA TRP A 37 3.56 -4.22 -7.80
C TRP A 37 4.18 -3.00 -8.44
N ILE A 38 5.48 -3.05 -8.68
CA ILE A 38 6.19 -2.06 -9.49
C ILE A 38 6.02 -2.49 -10.94
N ASP A 39 5.34 -1.65 -11.70
CA ASP A 39 5.08 -1.84 -13.13
C ASP A 39 6.39 -1.92 -13.93
N ASN A 40 6.39 -2.71 -14.99
CA ASN A 40 7.54 -2.85 -15.89
C ASN A 40 7.88 -1.56 -16.66
N ALA A 41 6.93 -0.64 -16.82
CA ALA A 41 7.13 0.69 -17.40
C ALA A 41 8.01 1.59 -16.53
N VAL A 42 8.19 1.28 -15.24
CA VAL A 42 9.10 2.03 -14.36
C VAL A 42 10.56 1.71 -14.73
N PRO A 43 11.40 2.72 -15.06
CA PRO A 43 12.81 2.51 -15.34
C PRO A 43 13.55 1.87 -14.16
N PHE A 44 14.49 0.97 -14.45
CA PHE A 44 15.16 0.14 -13.44
C PHE A 44 15.83 0.97 -12.35
N GLU A 45 16.45 2.10 -12.71
CA GLU A 45 17.16 2.97 -11.77
C GLU A 45 16.26 3.55 -10.66
N TYR A 46 14.94 3.60 -10.85
CA TYR A 46 14.00 4.14 -9.86
C TYR A 46 13.32 3.08 -8.99
N ARG A 47 13.40 1.80 -9.38
CA ARG A 47 12.60 0.73 -8.75
C ARG A 47 12.94 0.54 -7.27
N ASP A 48 14.22 0.63 -6.92
CA ASP A 48 14.67 0.50 -5.52
C ASP A 48 14.16 1.67 -4.67
N ALA A 49 14.28 2.91 -5.16
CA ALA A 49 13.78 4.09 -4.44
C ALA A 49 12.25 4.03 -4.24
N ILE A 50 11.50 3.58 -5.25
CA ILE A 50 10.05 3.39 -5.16
C ILE A 50 9.71 2.31 -4.13
N LYS A 51 10.40 1.17 -4.19
CA LYS A 51 10.25 0.07 -3.24
C LYS A 51 10.47 0.53 -1.82
N GLU A 52 11.57 1.24 -1.56
CA GLU A 52 11.88 1.80 -0.24
C GLU A 52 10.82 2.79 0.23
N GLY A 53 10.40 3.72 -0.64
CA GLY A 53 9.39 4.72 -0.33
C GLY A 53 8.05 4.12 0.10
N VAL A 54 7.61 3.05 -0.56
CA VAL A 54 6.39 2.33 -0.19
C VAL A 54 6.59 1.52 1.10
N LEU A 55 7.70 0.79 1.23
CA LEU A 55 8.01 -0.01 2.43
C LEU A 55 8.17 0.84 3.70
N MET A 56 8.52 2.12 3.58
CA MET A 56 8.62 3.04 4.72
C MET A 56 7.31 3.14 5.51
N TRP A 57 6.15 2.92 4.88
CA TRP A 57 4.86 2.89 5.56
C TRP A 57 4.73 1.75 6.57
N ASN A 58 5.51 0.67 6.46
CA ASN A 58 5.52 -0.39 7.47
C ASN A 58 5.90 0.12 8.86
N LYS A 59 6.61 1.25 8.98
CA LYS A 59 6.84 1.90 10.29
C LYS A 59 5.54 2.35 10.96
N ALA A 60 4.57 2.82 10.18
CA ALA A 60 3.25 3.19 10.69
C ALA A 60 2.41 1.94 11.02
N PHE A 61 2.42 0.94 10.13
CA PHE A 61 1.71 -0.32 10.37
C PHE A 61 2.25 -1.09 11.57
N LEU A 62 3.57 -1.05 11.82
CA LEU A 62 4.18 -1.65 13.01
C LEU A 62 3.62 -1.05 14.29
N LYS A 63 3.44 0.28 14.33
CA LYS A 63 2.79 0.99 15.45
C LYS A 63 1.31 0.63 15.59
N ALA A 64 0.64 0.27 14.48
CA ALA A 64 -0.72 -0.26 14.48
C ALA A 64 -0.79 -1.76 14.84
N GLY A 65 0.35 -2.40 15.16
CA GLY A 65 0.43 -3.81 15.55
C GLY A 65 0.61 -4.79 14.40
N PHE A 66 0.90 -4.32 13.19
CA PHE A 66 1.15 -5.15 12.02
C PHE A 66 2.63 -5.14 11.62
N LYS A 67 3.28 -6.29 11.71
CA LYS A 67 4.63 -6.46 11.17
C LYS A 67 4.54 -6.70 9.66
N ASP A 68 5.38 -6.04 8.87
CA ASP A 68 5.50 -6.27 7.42
C ASP A 68 4.13 -6.27 6.70
N ALA A 69 3.29 -5.29 6.99
CA ALA A 69 1.93 -5.21 6.47
C ALA A 69 1.85 -4.96 4.96
N ILE A 70 2.83 -4.24 4.44
CA ILE A 70 2.99 -3.90 3.03
C ILE A 70 4.16 -4.69 2.46
N GLU A 71 3.92 -5.31 1.31
CA GLU A 71 4.94 -5.90 0.46
C GLU A 71 5.00 -5.15 -0.87
N VAL A 72 6.21 -5.05 -1.42
CA VAL A 72 6.43 -4.47 -2.74
C VAL A 72 7.18 -5.47 -3.60
N ARG A 73 6.62 -5.79 -4.76
CA ARG A 73 7.11 -6.82 -5.67
C ARG A 73 7.36 -6.22 -7.05
N GLN A 74 8.34 -6.76 -7.77
CA GLN A 74 8.54 -6.43 -9.17
C GLN A 74 7.54 -7.22 -10.01
N MET A 75 6.79 -6.54 -10.89
CA MET A 75 5.96 -7.20 -11.88
C MET A 75 6.82 -8.14 -12.74
N PRO A 76 6.44 -9.42 -12.90
CA PRO A 76 7.20 -10.34 -13.73
C PRO A 76 6.97 -10.03 -15.22
N ASP A 77 7.97 -10.29 -16.06
CA ASP A 77 7.90 -10.00 -17.51
C ASP A 77 6.80 -10.79 -18.24
N ASN A 78 6.34 -11.90 -17.65
CA ASN A 78 5.28 -12.74 -18.19
C ASN A 78 3.91 -12.50 -17.55
N ALA A 79 3.72 -11.37 -16.85
CA ALA A 79 2.40 -11.00 -16.33
C ALA A 79 1.39 -10.84 -17.48
N THR A 80 0.20 -11.41 -17.31
CA THR A 80 -0.89 -11.32 -18.30
C THR A 80 -1.96 -10.29 -17.90
N TRP A 81 -1.63 -9.41 -16.96
CA TRP A 81 -2.51 -8.40 -16.37
C TRP A 81 -1.75 -7.07 -16.34
N ASP A 82 -2.48 -5.97 -16.55
CA ASP A 82 -1.97 -4.59 -16.45
C ASP A 82 -2.23 -4.02 -15.04
#